data_AF-A0A087TMP8-F1
#
_entry.id   AF-A0A087TMP8-F1
#
_cell.length_a   1.000
_cell.length_b   1.000
_cell.length_c   1.000
_cell.angle_alpha   90.00
_cell.angle_beta   90.00
_cell.angle_gamma   90.00
#
_symmetry.space_group_name_H-M   'P 1'
#
loop_
_entity.id
_entity.type
_entity.pdbx_description
1 polymer ?
#
loop_
_entity_poly.entity_id
_entity_poly.type
_entity_poly.pdbx_seq_one_letter_code
_entity_poly.pdbx_strand_id
1 'polypeptide(L)' 'MLPSQSLKGVIRVKFINEQGLDEAGIDQDGVFKEFLEETIKKVFDPTLNLFRATSEERLFPSPTSYIHENHLSLFEFV' A
#
# COMPACT_ATOMS: atom_id res chain seq x y z
N MET A 1 14.95 -3.97 -6.24
CA MET A 1 14.10 -4.77 -5.33
C MET A 1 14.96 -5.20 -4.14
N LEU A 2 14.45 -5.06 -2.91
CA LEU A 2 15.11 -5.65 -1.74
C LEU A 2 15.05 -7.18 -1.87
N PRO A 3 16.06 -7.93 -1.40
CA PRO A 3 15.96 -9.39 -1.34
C PRO A 3 14.74 -9.82 -0.51
N SER A 4 14.00 -10.84 -0.93
CA SER A 4 12.80 -11.30 -0.21
C SER A 4 13.07 -11.69 1.25
N GLN A 5 14.31 -12.08 1.56
CA GLN A 5 14.76 -12.35 2.93
C GLN A 5 14.80 -11.08 3.81
N SER A 6 15.07 -9.92 3.22
CA SER A 6 15.11 -8.63 3.92
C SER A 6 13.72 -8.19 4.40
N LEU A 7 12.65 -8.62 3.71
CA LEU A 7 11.25 -8.31 4.10
C LEU A 7 10.81 -9.02 5.39
N LYS A 8 11.55 -10.05 5.84
CA LYS A 8 11.30 -10.75 7.11
C LYS A 8 11.92 -10.05 8.32
N GLY A 9 12.69 -8.99 8.11
CA GLY A 9 13.31 -8.21 9.18
C GLY A 9 12.34 -7.27 9.88
N VAL A 10 12.84 -6.53 10.87
CA VAL A 10 12.07 -5.46 11.52
C VAL A 10 11.90 -4.30 10.55
N ILE A 11 10.65 -3.96 10.23
CA ILE A 11 10.31 -2.79 9.42
C ILE A 11 10.11 -1.60 10.37
N ARG A 12 10.88 -0.52 10.15
CA ARG A 12 10.71 0.76 10.85
C ARG A 12 10.12 1.76 9.89
N VAL A 13 9.00 2.33 10.26
CA VAL A 13 8.27 3.34 9.48
C VAL A 13 8.52 4.71 10.10
N LYS A 14 8.68 5.72 9.24
CA LYS A 14 8.73 7.12 9.59
C LYS A 14 7.91 7.88 8.56
N PHE A 15 6.91 8.62 9.02
CA PHE A 15 6.14 9.53 8.17
C PHE A 15 6.91 10.85 8.01
N ILE A 16 6.85 11.39 6.80
CA ILE A 16 7.50 12.64 6.42
C ILE A 16 6.40 13.55 5.89
N ASN A 17 6.27 14.74 6.49
CA ASN A 17 5.25 15.70 6.08
C ASN A 17 5.63 16.44 4.78
N GLU A 18 4.74 17.31 4.29
CA GLU A 18 4.95 18.08 3.05
C GLU A 18 6.18 18.99 3.07
N GLN A 19 6.69 19.33 4.26
CA GLN A 19 7.90 20.14 4.45
C GLN A 19 9.18 19.30 4.52
N GLY A 20 9.07 17.98 4.39
CA GLY A 20 10.20 17.05 4.47
C GLY A 20 10.64 16.74 5.90
N LEU A 21 9.84 17.09 6.91
CA LEU A 21 10.15 16.87 8.33
C LEU A 21 9.49 15.60 8.85
N ASP A 22 10.11 14.99 9.85
CA ASP A 22 9.54 13.86 10.59
C ASP A 22 8.17 14.25 11.15
N GLU A 23 7.13 13.52 10.77
CA GLU A 23 5.83 13.62 11.40
C GLU A 23 5.87 12.84 12.71
N ALA A 24 5.48 13.50 13.81
CA ALA A 24 5.39 12.85 15.10
C ALA A 24 4.29 11.78 15.04
N GLY A 25 4.64 10.52 15.29
CA GLY A 25 3.65 9.45 15.41
C GLY A 25 2.76 9.72 16.63
N ILE A 26 1.50 10.08 16.39
CA ILE A 26 0.52 10.37 17.46
C ILE A 26 -0.23 9.08 17.86
N ASP A 27 -0.27 8.08 16.99
CA ASP A 27 -1.15 6.92 17.16
C ASP A 27 -0.71 5.95 18.28
N GLN A 28 -1.69 5.48 19.06
CA GLN A 28 -1.49 4.55 20.17
C GLN A 28 -1.14 3.13 19.69
N ASP A 29 -1.56 2.75 18.48
CA ASP A 29 -1.35 1.41 17.93
C ASP A 29 -0.04 1.28 17.11
N GLY A 30 0.67 2.39 16.88
CA GLY A 30 2.02 2.45 16.33
C GLY A 30 2.11 2.70 14.81
N VAL A 31 3.15 3.45 14.41
CA VAL A 31 3.37 3.93 13.03
C VAL A 31 3.44 2.84 11.94
N PHE A 32 3.79 1.61 12.31
CA PHE A 32 3.78 0.50 11.34
C PHE A 32 2.36 0.06 10.97
N LYS A 33 1.44 0.05 11.94
CA LYS A 33 0.03 -0.28 11.70
C LYS A 33 -0.61 0.78 10.81
N GLU A 34 -0.39 2.06 11.15
CA GLU A 34 -0.83 3.19 10.34
C GLU A 34 -0.35 3.08 8.88
N PHE A 35 0.93 2.78 8.67
CA PHE A 35 1.46 2.56 7.32
C PHE A 35 0.77 1.41 6.59
N LEU A 36 0.51 0.29 7.26
CA LEU A 36 -0.17 -0.84 6.65
C LEU A 36 -1.62 -0.48 6.29
N GLU A 37 -2.33 0.23 7.16
CA GLU A 37 -3.70 0.69 6.91
C GLU A 37 -3.78 1.63 5.71
N GLU A 38 -2.92 2.65 5.66
CA GLU A 38 -2.88 3.59 4.54
C GLU A 38 -2.48 2.91 3.23
N THR A 39 -1.53 1.96 3.28
CA THR A 39 -1.15 1.15 2.12
C THR A 39 -2.33 0.33 1.60
N ILE A 40 -3.04 -0.38 2.48
CA ILE A 40 -4.21 -1.21 2.12
C ILE A 40 -5.34 -0.33 1.55
N LYS A 41 -5.64 0.81 2.20
CA LYS A 41 -6.63 1.77 1.70
C LYS A 41 -6.28 2.23 0.29
N LYS A 42 -5.00 2.54 0.02
CA LYS A 42 -4.57 3.00 -1.29
C LYS A 42 -4.61 1.91 -2.36
N VAL A 43 -4.19 0.69 -2.02
CA VAL A 43 -4.17 -0.47 -2.93
C VAL A 43 -5.57 -0.84 -3.41
N PHE A 44 -6.57 -0.79 -2.52
CA PHE A 44 -7.95 -1.14 -2.84
C PHE A 44 -8.83 0.07 -3.20
N ASP A 45 -8.26 1.27 -3.28
CA ASP A 45 -8.93 2.47 -3.77
C ASP A 45 -9.30 2.28 -5.26
N PRO A 46 -10.60 2.37 -5.63
CA PRO A 46 -11.03 2.25 -7.01
C PRO A 46 -10.34 3.23 -7.97
N THR A 47 -9.84 4.37 -7.47
CA THR A 47 -9.10 5.36 -8.26
C THR A 47 -7.73 4.86 -8.73
N LEU A 48 -7.12 3.93 -8.00
CA LEU A 48 -5.87 3.26 -8.40
C LEU A 48 -6.13 2.12 -9.40
N ASN A 49 -7.38 1.69 -9.56
CA ASN A 49 -7.82 0.70 -10.55
C ASN A 49 -6.97 -0.60 -10.61
N LEU A 50 -6.37 -1.02 -9.49
CA LEU A 50 -5.70 -2.32 -9.38
C LEU A 50 -6.70 -3.44 -9.13
N PHE A 51 -7.71 -3.18 -8.30
CA PHE A 51 -8.76 -4.14 -7.97
C PHE A 51 -10.15 -3.55 -8.27
N ARG A 52 -11.11 -4.44 -8.52
CA ARG A 52 -12.51 -4.10 -8.67
C ARG A 52 -13.35 -4.94 -7.71
N ALA A 53 -14.38 -4.33 -7.14
CA ALA A 53 -15.34 -5.02 -6.30
C ALA A 53 -16.43 -5.70 -7.15
N THR A 54 -16.86 -6.90 -6.75
CA THR A 54 -18.10 -7.53 -7.21
C THR A 54 -19.28 -6.97 -6.41
N SER A 55 -20.51 -7.28 -6.84
CA SER A 55 -21.73 -6.96 -6.08
C SER A 55 -21.81 -7.67 -4.72
N GLU A 56 -20.97 -8.67 -4.47
CA GLU A 56 -20.87 -9.43 -3.22
C GLU A 56 -19.68 -8.98 -2.36
N GLU A 57 -19.15 -7.77 -2.61
CA GLU A 57 -18.04 -7.17 -1.88
C GLU A 57 -16.76 -8.03 -1.89
N ARG A 58 -16.55 -8.78 -2.98
CA ARG A 58 -15.29 -9.49 -3.25
C ARG A 58 -14.40 -8.66 -4.16
N LEU A 59 -13.10 -8.72 -3.96
CA LEU A 59 -12.12 -8.03 -4.80
C LEU A 59 -11.49 -8.99 -5.80
N PHE A 60 -11.28 -8.52 -7.02
CA PHE A 60 -10.52 -9.23 -8.05
C PHE A 60 -9.64 -8.25 -8.84
N PRO A 61 -8.53 -8.72 -9.47
CA PRO A 61 -7.68 -7.85 -10.27
C PRO A 61 -8.47 -7.16 -11.38
N SER A 62 -8.30 -5.85 -11.52
CA SER A 62 -8.97 -5.08 -12.57
C SER A 62 -8.46 -5.54 -13.95
N PRO A 63 -9.37 -5.87 -14.90
CA PRO A 63 -8.97 -6.26 -16.25
C PRO A 63 -8.38 -5.10 -17.04
N THR A 64 -8.48 -3.87 -16.53
CA THR A 64 -7.92 -2.64 -17.13
C THR A 64 -6.79 -2.05 -16.28
N SER A 65 -6.23 -2.81 -15.34
CA SER A 65 -5.08 -2.37 -14.53
C SER A 65 -3.86 -1.98 -15.35
N TYR A 66 -3.72 -2.52 -16.58
CA TYR A 66 -2.67 -2.17 -17.55
C TYR A 66 -2.64 -0.68 -17.96
N ILE A 67 -3.66 0.11 -17.57
CA ILE A 67 -3.60 1.57 -17.68
C ILE A 67 -2.41 2.16 -16.90
N HIS A 68 -1.93 1.45 -15.88
CA HIS A 68 -0.65 1.70 -15.23
C HIS A 68 0.43 0.82 -15.88
N GLU A 69 1.45 1.43 -16.47
CA GLU A 69 2.56 0.71 -17.11
C GLU A 69 3.24 -0.29 -16.16
N ASN A 70 3.30 0.04 -14.87
CA ASN A 70 3.91 -0.78 -13.82
C ASN A 70 2.91 -1.66 -13.04
N HIS A 71 1.71 -1.91 -13.56
CA HIS A 71 0.66 -2.63 -12.81
C HIS A 71 1.09 -4.03 -12.32
N LEU A 72 1.92 -4.75 -13.07
CA LEU A 72 2.43 -6.06 -12.64
C LEU A 72 3.34 -5.94 -11.41
N SER A 73 4.19 -4.90 -11.37
CA SER A 73 5.04 -4.63 -10.20
C SER A 73 4.21 -4.16 -9.00
N LEU A 74 3.11 -3.45 -9.25
CA LEU A 74 2.16 -3.10 -8.18
C LEU A 74 1.45 -4.35 -7.63
N PHE A 75 1.07 -5.31 -8.48
CA PHE A 75 0.53 -6.60 -8.01
C PHE A 75 1.57 -7.46 -7.28
N GLU A 76 2.84 -7.42 -7.69
CA GLU A 76 3.92 -8.13 -6.97
C GLU A 76 4.20 -7.51 -5.58
N PHE A 77 3.99 -6.20 -5.45
CA PHE A 77 4.16 -5.48 -4.19
C PHE A 77 3.06 -5.81 -3.16
N VAL A 78 1.83 -6.05 -3.62
CA VAL A 78 0.63 -6.35 -2.80
C VAL A 78 0.62 -7.80 -2.34
#